data_AF-A0A508TQ19-F1
#
_entry.id   AF-A0A508TQ19-F1
#
_cell.length_a   1.000
_cell.length_b   1.000
_cell.length_c   1.000
_cell.angle_alpha   90.00
_cell.angle_beta   90.00
_cell.angle_gamma   90.00
#
_symmetry.space_group_name_H-M   'P 1'
#
loop_
_entity.id
_entity.type
_entity.pdbx_description
1 polymer ?
#
loop_
_entity_poly.entity_id
_entity_poly.type
_entity_poly.pdbx_seq_one_letter_code
_entity_poly.pdbx_strand_id
1 'polypeptide(L)'
;MFRPAFGILTIKGNFTLWKYLKDLHDFSTIERTIGFHQGRLTHGYRLVVLAAGERIDPDDIDLGGSTRTSGGTNILPTSPGSSIELLLTERGQDVQELKRKVCTFFAAASDNRPAKILPNLRHNEHMEYPDAEALAPGVRSGVPQFNLSNPKKFSVVREVGYQHRG
;
A
#
# COMPACT_ATOMS: atom_id res chain seq x y z
N MET A 1 6.85 11.02 -20.08
CA MET A 1 7.32 9.62 -19.99
C MET A 1 8.16 9.48 -18.72
N PHE A 2 7.73 8.71 -17.72
CA PHE A 2 8.45 8.55 -16.44
C PHE A 2 9.60 7.55 -16.64
N ARG A 3 10.87 7.99 -16.56
CA ARG A 3 12.03 7.09 -16.50
C ARG A 3 12.38 6.84 -15.03
N PRO A 4 12.48 5.59 -14.54
CA PRO A 4 12.92 5.32 -13.18
C PRO A 4 14.39 5.71 -13.04
N ALA A 5 14.67 6.72 -12.20
CA ALA A 5 16.04 7.18 -11.95
C ALA A 5 16.84 6.22 -11.05
N PHE A 6 16.16 5.30 -10.35
CA PHE A 6 16.74 4.53 -9.24
C PHE A 6 16.52 3.00 -9.34
N GLY A 7 16.08 2.51 -10.51
CA GLY A 7 15.92 1.08 -10.79
C GLY A 7 14.51 0.50 -10.60
N ILE A 8 14.41 -0.83 -10.70
CA ILE A 8 13.17 -1.62 -10.60
C ILE A 8 13.34 -2.64 -9.48
N LEU A 9 12.33 -2.78 -8.63
CA LEU A 9 12.24 -3.75 -7.54
C LEU A 9 11.05 -4.69 -7.75
N THR A 10 11.19 -5.94 -7.30
CA THR A 10 10.08 -6.91 -7.26
C THR A 10 9.48 -6.92 -5.86
N ILE A 11 8.20 -6.56 -5.73
CA ILE A 11 7.56 -6.25 -4.45
C ILE A 11 6.20 -6.94 -4.35
N LYS A 12 5.87 -7.43 -3.14
CA LYS A 12 4.54 -7.90 -2.75
C LYS A 12 4.05 -7.25 -1.45
N GLY A 13 2.85 -7.62 -1.01
CA GLY A 13 2.23 -7.16 0.24
C GLY A 13 1.50 -5.83 0.09
N ASN A 14 1.24 -5.17 1.22
CA ASN A 14 0.40 -3.96 1.27
C ASN A 14 0.95 -2.80 0.42
N PHE A 15 0.07 -2.15 -0.33
CA PHE A 15 0.33 -0.94 -1.10
C PHE A 15 -0.86 0.02 -1.02
N THR A 16 -0.64 1.25 -1.45
CA THR A 16 -1.69 2.27 -1.59
C THR A 16 -1.62 2.96 -2.95
N LEU A 17 -2.29 4.09 -3.13
CA LEU A 17 -2.37 4.82 -4.39
C LEU A 17 -1.34 5.94 -4.45
N TRP A 18 -0.77 6.16 -5.63
CA TRP A 18 0.22 7.21 -5.89
C TRP A 18 -0.23 8.60 -5.43
N LYS A 19 -1.51 8.96 -5.64
CA LYS A 19 -2.08 10.25 -5.23
C LYS A 19 -1.95 10.57 -3.74
N TYR A 20 -1.83 9.55 -2.88
CA TYR A 20 -1.67 9.76 -1.43
C TYR A 20 -0.21 9.99 -1.02
N LEU A 21 0.75 9.68 -1.89
CA LEU A 21 2.18 9.71 -1.57
C LEU A 21 2.97 10.74 -2.38
N LYS A 22 2.49 11.11 -3.57
CA LYS A 22 3.26 11.87 -4.57
C LYS A 22 3.75 13.23 -4.06
N ASP A 23 2.90 13.92 -3.30
CA ASP A 23 3.13 15.27 -2.80
C ASP A 23 3.59 15.28 -1.33
N LEU A 24 3.81 14.11 -0.72
CA LEU A 24 4.32 14.02 0.65
C LEU A 24 5.84 14.00 0.62
N HIS A 25 6.48 14.93 1.33
CA HIS A 25 7.95 15.08 1.33
C HIS A 25 8.59 14.92 2.71
N ASP A 26 7.83 15.15 3.78
CA ASP A 26 8.27 15.06 5.17
C ASP A 26 8.03 13.66 5.75
N PHE A 27 9.00 13.14 6.52
CA PHE A 27 8.92 11.81 7.13
C PHE A 27 7.71 11.68 8.07
N SER A 28 7.48 12.67 8.93
CA SER A 28 6.43 12.59 9.95
C SER A 28 5.03 12.55 9.32
N THR A 29 4.86 13.30 8.23
CA THR A 29 3.61 13.35 7.46
C THR A 29 3.38 12.05 6.71
N ILE A 30 4.42 11.45 6.12
CA ILE A 30 4.31 10.15 5.45
C ILE A 30 3.95 9.07 6.48
N GLU A 31 4.68 8.98 7.59
CA GLU A 31 4.44 8.01 8.66
C GLU A 31 3.01 8.08 9.16
N ARG A 32 2.55 9.29 9.47
CA ARG A 32 1.16 9.52 9.89
C ARG A 32 0.15 9.13 8.80
N THR A 33 0.42 9.47 7.54
CA THR A 33 -0.52 9.21 6.42
C THR A 33 -0.73 7.71 6.17
N ILE A 34 0.33 6.91 6.24
CA ILE A 34 0.27 5.48 5.95
C ILE A 34 0.18 4.60 7.20
N GLY A 35 0.21 5.21 8.38
CA GLY A 35 0.19 4.50 9.65
C GLY A 35 1.49 3.72 9.90
N PHE A 36 2.65 4.36 9.84
CA PHE A 36 3.90 3.80 10.36
C PHE A 36 4.21 4.39 11.74
N HIS A 37 4.91 3.60 12.55
CA HIS A 37 5.52 4.08 13.80
C HIS A 37 6.33 5.36 13.56
N GLN A 38 6.20 6.30 14.50
CA GLN A 38 6.93 7.56 14.46
C GLN A 38 8.44 7.31 14.43
N GLY A 39 9.15 7.96 13.52
CA GLY A 39 10.59 7.83 13.38
C GLY A 39 11.07 6.61 12.58
N ARG A 40 10.18 5.75 12.08
CA ARG A 40 10.54 4.59 11.26
C ARG A 40 11.24 4.97 9.95
N LEU A 41 10.89 6.11 9.37
CA LEU A 41 11.44 6.64 8.12
C LEU A 41 12.67 7.53 8.33
N THR A 42 13.05 7.85 9.57
CA THR A 42 14.24 8.68 9.87
C THR A 42 15.54 8.05 9.38
N HIS A 43 15.56 6.73 9.24
CA HIS A 43 16.69 5.95 8.70
C HIS A 43 16.67 5.84 7.17
N GLY A 44 15.79 6.59 6.51
CA GLY A 44 15.61 6.58 5.07
C GLY A 44 14.56 5.58 4.58
N TYR A 45 14.17 5.78 3.33
CA TYR A 45 13.11 5.01 2.67
C TYR A 45 13.21 5.11 1.14
N ARG A 46 12.51 4.19 0.47
CA ARG A 46 12.22 4.26 -0.97
C ARG A 46 10.73 4.43 -1.20
N LEU A 47 10.36 5.36 -2.07
CA LEU A 47 9.02 5.45 -2.64
C LEU A 47 9.04 4.76 -3.99
N VAL A 48 8.16 3.79 -4.13
CA VAL A 48 8.06 2.94 -5.32
C VAL A 48 6.66 3.01 -5.90
N VAL A 49 6.57 2.91 -7.23
CA VAL A 49 5.30 2.95 -7.98
C VAL A 49 5.32 1.82 -8.99
N LEU A 50 4.20 1.11 -9.20
CA LEU A 50 4.07 -0.02 -10.12
C LEU A 50 4.76 0.31 -11.44
N ALA A 51 5.66 -0.51 -11.99
CA ALA A 51 6.50 -0.12 -13.12
C ALA A 51 5.67 0.17 -14.39
N ALA A 52 6.22 0.98 -15.30
CA ALA A 52 5.53 1.24 -16.57
C ALA A 52 5.43 -0.07 -17.38
N GLY A 53 4.23 -0.40 -17.86
CA GLY A 53 3.96 -1.66 -18.57
C GLY A 53 3.66 -2.85 -17.66
N GLU A 54 3.88 -2.74 -16.34
CA GLU A 54 3.45 -3.75 -15.38
C GLU A 54 1.94 -3.63 -15.13
N ARG A 55 1.26 -4.77 -14.94
CA ARG A 55 -0.17 -4.84 -14.68
C ARG A 55 -0.46 -5.63 -13.40
N ILE A 56 -1.49 -5.18 -12.69
CA ILE A 56 -2.13 -5.95 -11.63
C ILE A 56 -3.30 -6.70 -12.27
N ASP A 57 -3.31 -8.01 -12.07
CA ASP A 57 -4.35 -8.93 -12.49
C ASP A 57 -5.26 -9.25 -11.30
N PRO A 58 -6.51 -9.71 -11.54
CA PRO A 58 -7.46 -10.02 -10.48
C PRO A 58 -6.89 -10.95 -9.40
N ASP A 59 -6.11 -11.96 -9.79
CA ASP A 59 -5.54 -12.95 -8.88
C ASP A 59 -4.42 -12.39 -7.98
N ASP A 60 -3.93 -11.18 -8.29
CA ASP A 60 -2.92 -10.51 -7.47
C ASP A 60 -3.53 -9.75 -6.29
N ILE A 61 -4.86 -9.55 -6.27
CA ILE A 61 -5.54 -8.76 -5.25
C ILE A 61 -6.25 -9.66 -4.26
N ASP A 62 -5.86 -9.51 -3.01
CA ASP A 62 -6.58 -10.05 -1.86
C ASP A 62 -7.56 -8.99 -1.34
N LEU A 63 -8.87 -9.27 -1.50
CA LEU A 63 -9.94 -8.38 -1.05
C LEU A 63 -10.01 -8.27 0.48
N GLY A 64 -9.37 -9.19 1.22
CA GLY A 64 -9.30 -9.18 2.69
C GLY A 64 -8.31 -8.16 3.21
N GLY A 65 -7.39 -7.70 2.35
CA GLY A 65 -6.35 -6.73 2.67
C GLY A 65 -6.78 -5.26 2.61
N SER A 66 -8.06 -4.97 2.37
CA SER A 66 -8.64 -3.62 2.49
C SER A 66 -8.80 -3.26 3.98
N THR A 67 -7.69 -3.14 4.70
CA THR A 67 -7.68 -2.70 6.11
C THR A 67 -8.04 -1.22 6.18
N ARG A 68 -9.34 -0.94 6.26
CA ARG A 68 -9.88 0.36 6.71
C ARG A 68 -9.90 0.47 8.24
N THR A 69 -8.96 -0.17 8.93
CA THR A 69 -8.81 -0.08 10.38
C THR A 69 -7.36 0.24 10.72
N SER A 70 -7.16 1.49 11.13
CA SER A 70 -6.08 1.89 12.04
C SER A 70 -6.02 0.91 13.22
N GLY A 71 -4.90 0.19 13.36
CA GLY A 71 -4.69 -0.77 14.45
C GLY A 71 -4.45 -2.23 14.04
N GLY A 72 -4.58 -2.59 12.76
CA GLY A 72 -4.22 -3.94 12.29
C GLY A 72 -5.12 -5.08 12.81
N THR A 73 -6.17 -4.76 13.56
CA THR A 73 -7.13 -5.75 14.02
C THR A 73 -8.11 -6.05 12.88
N ASN A 74 -8.07 -7.29 12.39
CA ASN A 74 -9.12 -7.89 11.57
C ASN A 74 -10.41 -7.98 12.40
N ILE A 75 -11.14 -6.87 12.52
CA ILE A 75 -12.50 -6.85 13.12
C ILE A 75 -13.51 -6.84 11.97
N LEU A 76 -13.41 -7.84 11.11
CA LEU A 76 -14.64 -8.39 10.56
C LEU A 76 -14.87 -9.68 11.33
N PRO A 77 -16.10 -9.98 11.79
CA PRO A 77 -16.42 -11.25 12.39
C PRO A 77 -16.43 -12.31 11.27
N THR A 78 -15.26 -12.59 10.70
CA THR A 78 -15.01 -13.84 10.03
C THR A 78 -14.85 -14.84 11.16
N SER A 79 -15.79 -15.78 11.28
CA SER A 79 -15.50 -17.03 11.96
C SER A 79 -14.08 -17.46 11.62
N PRO A 80 -13.25 -17.91 12.58
CA PRO A 80 -11.87 -18.28 12.29
C PRO A 80 -11.85 -19.27 11.11
N GLY A 81 -11.38 -18.80 9.94
CA GLY A 81 -11.34 -19.59 8.71
C GLY A 81 -12.22 -19.14 7.53
N SER A 82 -13.17 -18.20 7.68
CA SER A 82 -13.94 -17.71 6.52
C SER A 82 -13.22 -16.57 5.78
N SER A 83 -12.85 -16.81 4.52
CA SER A 83 -12.28 -15.76 3.67
C SER A 83 -13.34 -14.69 3.37
N ILE A 84 -12.92 -13.41 3.26
CA ILE A 84 -13.82 -12.32 2.86
C ILE A 84 -14.53 -12.63 1.53
N GLU A 85 -13.85 -13.37 0.65
CA GLU A 85 -14.36 -13.77 -0.65
C GLU A 85 -15.54 -14.72 -0.51
N LEU A 86 -15.48 -15.65 0.45
CA LEU A 86 -16.59 -16.53 0.78
C LEU A 86 -17.79 -15.71 1.27
N LEU A 87 -17.59 -14.76 2.18
CA LEU A 87 -18.65 -13.87 2.68
C LEU A 87 -19.28 -13.02 1.57
N LEU A 88 -18.47 -12.50 0.65
CA LEU A 88 -18.96 -11.73 -0.51
C LEU A 88 -19.78 -12.62 -1.45
N THR A 89 -19.30 -13.84 -1.70
CA THR A 89 -20.00 -14.83 -2.53
C THR A 89 -21.33 -15.24 -1.90
N GLU A 90 -21.38 -15.49 -0.59
CA GLU A 90 -22.61 -15.79 0.15
C GLU A 90 -23.63 -14.64 0.09
N ARG A 91 -23.15 -13.39 -0.02
CA ARG A 91 -23.98 -12.20 -0.24
C ARG A 91 -24.38 -11.99 -1.70
N GLY A 92 -24.15 -12.98 -2.57
CA GLY A 92 -24.48 -12.92 -3.99
C GLY A 92 -23.60 -11.98 -4.82
N GLN A 93 -22.42 -11.59 -4.30
CA GLN A 93 -21.48 -10.77 -5.05
C GLN A 93 -20.58 -11.62 -5.94
N ASP A 94 -20.31 -11.15 -7.15
CA ASP A 94 -19.28 -11.73 -8.02
C ASP A 94 -17.90 -11.18 -7.61
N VAL A 95 -17.16 -11.99 -6.85
CA VAL A 95 -15.80 -11.68 -6.37
C VAL A 95 -14.84 -11.40 -7.54
N GLN A 96 -14.96 -12.14 -8.64
CA GLN A 96 -14.08 -11.98 -9.79
C GLN A 96 -14.36 -10.68 -10.53
N GLU A 97 -15.63 -10.29 -10.65
CA GLU A 97 -16.02 -8.99 -11.18
C GLU A 97 -15.56 -7.84 -10.27
N LEU A 98 -15.63 -8.00 -8.94
CA LEU A 98 -15.09 -7.02 -8.00
C LEU A 98 -13.57 -6.84 -8.16
N LYS A 99 -12.81 -7.93 -8.25
CA LYS A 99 -11.36 -7.87 -8.50
C LYS A 99 -11.04 -7.22 -9.85
N ARG A 100 -11.80 -7.54 -10.91
CA ARG A 100 -11.70 -6.87 -12.21
C ARG A 100 -11.93 -5.36 -12.11
N LYS A 101 -12.96 -4.92 -11.37
CA LYS A 101 -13.22 -3.49 -11.12
C LYS A 101 -12.07 -2.80 -10.40
N VAL A 102 -11.45 -3.45 -9.42
CA VAL A 102 -10.27 -2.92 -8.72
C VAL A 102 -9.08 -2.78 -9.68
N CYS A 103 -8.82 -3.78 -10.52
CA CYS A 103 -7.76 -3.70 -11.53
C CYS A 103 -8.00 -2.56 -12.53
N THR A 104 -9.24 -2.42 -13.02
CA THR A 104 -9.64 -1.31 -13.89
C THR A 104 -9.46 0.05 -13.21
N PHE A 105 -9.79 0.15 -11.92
CA PHE A 105 -9.60 1.38 -11.15
C PHE A 105 -8.12 1.82 -11.09
N PHE A 106 -7.19 0.88 -10.91
CA PHE A 106 -5.75 1.17 -10.93
C PHE A 106 -5.25 1.58 -12.32
N ALA A 107 -5.84 1.02 -13.38
CA ALA A 107 -5.47 1.33 -14.77
C ALA A 107 -6.07 2.66 -15.27
N ALA A 108 -7.19 3.10 -14.72
CA ALA A 108 -7.98 4.23 -15.23
C ALA A 108 -7.30 5.59 -15.11
N ALA A 109 -6.45 5.80 -14.09
CA ALA A 109 -5.80 7.08 -13.86
C ALA A 109 -4.39 6.88 -13.31
N SER A 110 -3.43 7.69 -13.78
CA SER A 110 -2.04 7.67 -13.29
C SER A 110 -1.92 7.88 -11.78
N ASP A 111 -2.88 8.60 -11.20
CA ASP A 111 -2.96 8.87 -9.77
C ASP A 111 -3.48 7.69 -8.93
N ASN A 112 -4.16 6.73 -9.55
CA ASN A 112 -4.58 5.49 -8.90
C ASN A 112 -3.52 4.38 -9.03
N ARG A 113 -2.36 4.69 -9.62
CA ARG A 113 -1.30 3.71 -9.80
C ARG A 113 -0.81 3.20 -8.43
N PRO A 114 -0.65 1.88 -8.26
CA PRO A 114 -0.15 1.29 -7.02
C PRO A 114 1.20 1.87 -6.62
N ALA A 115 1.34 2.25 -5.35
CA ALA A 115 2.53 2.87 -4.78
C ALA A 115 2.75 2.40 -3.34
N LYS A 116 4.01 2.37 -2.90
CA LYS A 116 4.40 1.89 -1.58
C LYS A 116 5.61 2.65 -1.05
N ILE A 117 5.65 2.85 0.27
CA ILE A 117 6.87 3.27 0.97
C ILE A 117 7.56 2.01 1.49
N LEU A 118 8.86 1.89 1.21
CA LEU A 118 9.74 0.86 1.73
C LEU A 118 10.72 1.51 2.71
N PRO A 119 10.48 1.41 4.03
CA PRO A 119 11.45 1.86 5.02
C PRO A 119 12.74 1.05 4.93
N ASN A 120 13.89 1.69 5.14
CA ASN A 120 15.15 0.98 5.32
C ASN A 120 15.14 0.14 6.61
N LEU A 121 14.47 0.66 7.65
CA LEU A 121 14.29 -0.02 8.92
C LEU A 121 13.17 -1.08 8.83
N ARG A 122 13.52 -2.34 9.09
CA ARG A 122 12.53 -3.42 9.18
C ARG A 122 11.61 -3.21 10.38
N HIS A 123 10.36 -3.64 10.24
CA HIS A 123 9.43 -3.67 11.37
C HIS A 123 9.97 -4.60 12.46
N ASN A 124 9.81 -4.20 13.72
CA ASN A 124 10.00 -5.05 14.87
C ASN A 124 8.74 -4.98 15.77
N GLU A 125 8.62 -5.93 16.68
CA GLU A 125 7.44 -6.10 17.56
C GLU A 125 7.22 -4.94 18.55
N HIS A 126 8.22 -4.07 18.74
CA HIS A 126 8.14 -2.91 19.64
C HIS A 126 7.70 -1.62 18.92
N MET A 127 7.48 -1.66 17.61
CA MET A 127 6.98 -0.51 16.85
C MET A 127 5.47 -0.39 16.97
N GLU A 128 5.03 0.63 17.71
CA GLU A 128 3.62 1.02 17.82
C GLU A 128 3.09 1.72 16.55
N TYR A 129 1.83 1.46 16.21
CA TYR A 129 1.17 2.18 15.13
C TYR A 129 0.60 3.49 15.69
N PRO A 130 0.63 4.59 14.92
CA PRO A 130 0.05 5.84 15.38
C PRO A 130 -1.45 5.66 15.64
N ASP A 131 -1.96 6.36 16.66
CA ASP A 131 -3.38 6.35 17.00
C ASP A 131 -4.25 6.63 15.78
N ALA A 132 -5.41 5.98 15.70
CA ALA A 132 -6.36 6.07 14.59
C ALA A 132 -6.72 7.50 14.15
N GLU A 133 -6.60 8.46 15.06
CA GLU A 133 -6.93 9.87 14.88
C GLU A 133 -5.79 10.69 14.25
N ALA A 134 -4.58 10.15 14.20
CA ALA A 134 -3.42 10.79 13.60
C ALA A 134 -3.47 10.66 12.06
N LEU A 135 -4.22 11.54 11.41
CA LEU A 135 -4.21 11.69 9.94
C LEU A 135 -3.48 12.98 9.53
N ALA A 136 -2.85 12.98 8.36
CA ALA A 136 -2.24 14.18 7.79
C ALA A 136 -3.30 15.24 7.41
N PRO A 137 -2.95 16.55 7.38
CA PRO A 137 -3.89 17.60 7.00
C PRO A 137 -4.48 17.31 5.62
N GLY A 138 -5.82 17.31 5.51
CA GLY A 138 -6.54 16.96 4.29
C GLY A 138 -6.90 15.47 4.13
N VAL A 139 -6.39 14.58 4.99
CA VAL A 139 -6.77 13.17 5.03
C VAL A 139 -7.86 12.98 6.08
N ARG A 140 -9.12 12.82 5.64
CA ARG A 140 -10.30 12.72 6.54
C ARG A 140 -10.57 11.31 7.08
N SER A 141 -9.92 10.30 6.51
CA SER A 141 -9.98 8.89 6.92
C SER A 141 -8.66 8.21 6.52
N GLY A 142 -8.26 7.14 7.21
CA GLY A 142 -7.08 6.35 6.86
C GLY A 142 -6.96 6.05 5.36
N VAL A 143 -5.73 6.09 4.84
CA VAL A 143 -5.45 5.85 3.43
C VAL A 143 -5.76 4.39 3.07
N PRO A 144 -6.51 4.12 1.98
CA PRO A 144 -6.83 2.76 1.58
C PRO A 144 -5.54 1.96 1.32
N GLN A 145 -5.48 0.78 1.92
CA GLN A 145 -4.44 -0.21 1.66
C GLN A 145 -5.05 -1.38 0.88
N PHE A 146 -4.26 -1.96 0.00
CA PHE A 146 -4.59 -3.18 -0.75
C PHE A 146 -3.43 -4.16 -0.57
N ASN A 147 -3.72 -5.45 -0.52
CA ASN A 147 -2.68 -6.47 -0.41
C ASN A 147 -2.41 -7.11 -1.77
N LEU A 148 -1.15 -7.06 -2.18
CA LEU A 148 -0.67 -7.73 -3.39
C LEU A 148 -0.14 -9.13 -3.03
N SER A 149 -0.84 -10.18 -3.45
CA SER A 149 -0.49 -11.58 -3.16
C SER A 149 0.75 -12.04 -3.93
N ASN A 150 0.83 -11.70 -5.21
CA ASN A 150 1.94 -12.04 -6.09
C ASN A 150 2.92 -10.87 -6.25
N PRO A 151 4.24 -11.11 -6.31
CA PRO A 151 5.19 -10.03 -6.54
C PRO A 151 5.02 -9.38 -7.93
N LYS A 152 5.06 -8.04 -7.98
CA LYS A 152 5.07 -7.25 -9.22
C LYS A 152 6.26 -6.31 -9.27
N LYS A 153 6.58 -5.82 -10.47
CA LYS A 153 7.66 -4.85 -10.67
C LYS A 153 7.21 -3.45 -10.30
N PHE A 154 8.01 -2.77 -9.49
CA PHE A 154 7.83 -1.37 -9.14
C PHE A 154 9.09 -0.57 -9.47
N SER A 155 8.90 0.60 -10.05
CA SER A 155 9.93 1.59 -10.28
C SER A 155 10.20 2.39 -9.00
N VAL A 156 11.47 2.56 -8.62
CA VAL A 156 11.85 3.49 -7.56
C VAL A 156 11.77 4.92 -8.11
N VAL A 157 10.94 5.75 -7.48
CA VAL A 157 10.71 7.15 -7.90
C VAL A 157 11.28 8.17 -6.92
N ARG A 158 11.58 7.74 -5.69
CA ARG A 158 12.29 8.54 -4.70
C ARG A 158 13.09 7.64 -3.77
N GLU A 159 14.27 8.09 -3.40
CA GLU A 159 15.15 7.44 -2.43
C GLU A 159 15.67 8.49 -1.46
N VAL A 160 15.56 8.22 -0.15
CA VAL A 160 16.03 9.11 0.91
C VAL A 160 16.85 8.30 1.90
N GLY A 161 18.01 8.82 2.32
CA GLY A 161 18.84 8.20 3.36
C GLY A 161 19.55 6.90 2.96
N TYR A 162 19.50 6.49 1.69
CA TYR A 162 20.29 5.35 1.21
C TYR A 162 21.67 5.86 0.78
N GLN A 163 22.70 5.56 1.57
CA GLN A 163 24.08 5.72 1.12
C GLN A 163 24.41 4.53 0.21
N HIS A 164 24.73 4.81 -1.06
CA HIS A 164 25.35 3.83 -1.93
C HIS A 164 26.63 3.33 -1.25
N ARG A 165 26.62 2.08 -0.74
CA ARG A 165 27.87 1.35 -0.58
C ARG A 165 28.33 1.03 -2.00
N GLY A 166 29.38 1.72 -2.43
CA GLY A 166 30.16 1.37 -3.62
C GLY A 166 30.86 0.02 -3.45
#